data_AF-A0A8H6XRU4-F1
#
_entry.id   AF-A0A8H6XRU4-F1
#
_cell.length_a   1.000
_cell.length_b   1.000
_cell.length_c   1.000
_cell.angle_alpha   90.00
_cell.angle_beta   90.00
_cell.angle_gamma   90.00
#
_symmetry.space_group_name_H-M   'P 1'
#
loop_
_entity.id
_entity.type
_entity.pdbx_description
1 polymer ?
#
loop_
_entity_poly.entity_id
_entity_poly.type
_entity_poly.pdbx_seq_one_letter_code
_entity_poly.pdbx_strand_id
1 'polypeptide(L)' 'MAHDSVWFNVVSILTTFNIGKTIGDDGQIIEPTYEYSPALVFMPLPFKRSVKPRSALIRGTVNEEKHL' A
#
# COMPACT_ATOMS: atom_id res chain seq x y z
N MET A 1 -16.08 5.11 -15.69
CA MET A 1 -14.72 4.68 -16.07
C MET A 1 -13.72 4.93 -14.95
N ALA A 2 -13.35 6.18 -14.61
CA ALA A 2 -12.37 6.45 -13.54
C ALA A 2 -12.86 6.06 -12.13
N HIS A 3 -14.14 6.33 -11.82
CA HIS A 3 -14.72 5.96 -10.53
C HIS A 3 -14.74 4.43 -10.34
N ASP A 4 -15.19 3.71 -11.36
CA ASP A 4 -15.32 2.25 -11.31
C ASP A 4 -13.96 1.58 -11.17
N SER A 5 -12.95 2.05 -11.92
CA SER A 5 -11.59 1.51 -11.81
C SER A 5 -10.99 1.76 -10.43
N VAL A 6 -11.18 2.95 -9.84
CA VAL A 6 -10.71 3.22 -8.47
C VAL A 6 -11.42 2.32 -7.46
N TRP A 7 -12.74 2.17 -7.57
CA TRP A 7 -13.51 1.29 -6.70
C TRP A 7 -13.02 -0.15 -6.74
N PHE A 8 -12.91 -0.75 -7.93
CA PHE A 8 -12.44 -2.12 -8.07
C PHE A 8 -11.00 -2.30 -7.56
N ASN A 9 -10.12 -1.33 -7.80
CA ASN A 9 -8.77 -1.36 -7.27
C ASN A 9 -8.76 -1.34 -5.73
N VAL A 10 -9.50 -0.43 -5.10
CA VAL A 10 -9.57 -0.32 -3.64
C VAL A 10 -10.13 -1.61 -3.03
N VAL A 11 -11.23 -2.14 -3.57
CA VAL A 11 -11.84 -3.38 -3.06
C VAL A 11 -10.88 -4.57 -3.22
N SER A 12 -10.18 -4.68 -4.35
CA SER A 12 -9.24 -5.77 -4.60
C SER A 12 -8.03 -5.72 -3.66
N ILE A 13 -7.45 -4.53 -3.48
CA ILE A 13 -6.34 -4.31 -2.55
C ILE A 13 -6.78 -4.63 -1.12
N LEU A 14 -7.92 -4.10 -0.68
CA LEU A 14 -8.42 -4.34 0.67
C LEU A 14 -8.76 -5.81 0.87
N THR A 15 -9.33 -6.52 -0.11
CA THR A 15 -9.62 -7.96 0.04
C THR A 15 -8.35 -8.79 0.26
N THR A 16 -7.24 -8.37 -0.36
CA THR A 16 -5.99 -9.14 -0.43
C THR A 16 -5.02 -8.80 0.71
N PHE A 17 -5.00 -7.54 1.15
CA PHE A 17 -3.98 -7.02 2.05
C PHE A 17 -4.56 -6.38 3.32
N ASN A 18 -3.79 -6.49 4.41
CA ASN A 18 -3.92 -5.64 5.59
C ASN A 18 -3.03 -4.42 5.38
N ILE A 19 -3.64 -3.24 5.41
CA ILE A 19 -2.95 -1.95 5.33
C ILE A 19 -2.97 -1.33 6.72
N GLY A 20 -1.81 -0.91 7.21
CA GLY A 20 -1.68 -0.25 8.50
C GLY A 20 -0.56 0.78 8.50
N LYS A 21 -0.42 1.48 9.62
CA LYS A 21 0.70 2.40 9.82
C LYS A 21 1.99 1.61 9.98
N THR A 22 3.09 2.19 9.52
CA THR A 22 4.41 1.59 9.69
C THR A 22 4.88 1.82 11.11
N ILE A 23 5.39 0.77 11.75
CA ILE A 23 6.05 0.86 13.05
C ILE A 23 7.54 1.01 12.77
N GLY A 24 8.16 2.05 13.31
CA GLY A 24 9.58 2.32 13.20
C GLY A 24 10.43 1.38 14.04
N ASP A 25 11.75 1.46 13.86
CA ASP A 25 12.71 0.61 14.57
C ASP A 25 12.73 0.88 16.08
N ASP A 26 12.22 2.04 16.50
CA ASP A 26 12.00 2.47 17.88
C ASP A 26 10.65 2.00 18.46
N GLY A 27 9.85 1.27 17.69
CA GLY A 27 8.51 0.81 18.09
C GLY A 27 7.42 1.86 17.98
N GLN A 28 7.73 3.07 17.50
CA GLN A 28 6.74 4.15 17.35
C GLN A 28 6.05 4.10 15.99
N ILE A 29 4.82 4.62 15.93
CA ILE A 29 4.08 4.77 14.68
C ILE A 29 4.72 5.89 13.86
N ILE A 30 5.09 5.57 12.61
CA ILE A 30 5.52 6.56 11.63
C ILE A 30 4.28 7.07 10.89
N GLU A 31 3.90 8.32 11.14
CA GLU A 31 2.82 8.98 10.41
C GLU A 31 3.29 9.36 8.98
N PRO A 32 2.47 9.14 7.94
CA PRO A 32 2.76 9.63 6.61
C PRO A 32 2.86 11.16 6.58
N THR A 33 3.81 11.69 5.80
CA THR A 33 3.88 13.13 5.54
C THR A 33 2.81 13.50 4.50
N TYR A 34 2.03 14.54 4.75
CA TYR A 34 1.02 15.05 3.82
C TYR A 34 1.64 15.95 2.73
N GLU A 35 2.83 15.56 2.27
CA GLU A 35 3.60 16.29 1.29
C GLU A 35 3.35 15.72 -0.11
N TYR A 36 3.21 16.61 -1.08
CA TYR A 36 2.85 16.27 -2.45
C TYR A 36 3.85 16.88 -3.43
N SER A 37 4.17 16.15 -4.49
CA SER A 37 4.93 16.69 -5.61
C SER A 37 4.06 17.67 -6.41
N PRO A 38 4.49 18.93 -6.63
CA PRO A 38 3.76 19.87 -7.47
C PRO A 38 3.94 19.49 -8.94
N ALA A 39 2.90 18.93 -9.55
CA ALA A 39 2.86 18.52 -10.95
C ALA A 39 1.44 18.68 -11.51
N LEU A 40 1.23 18.32 -12.79
CA LEU A 40 -0.09 18.30 -13.41
C LEU A 40 -1.10 17.43 -12.64
N VAL A 41 -0.60 16.40 -11.95
CA VAL A 41 -1.36 15.56 -11.01
C VAL A 41 -0.61 15.55 -9.68
N PHE A 42 -1.26 15.94 -8.59
CA PHE A 42 -0.68 15.88 -7.26
C PHE A 42 -0.49 14.42 -6.83
N MET A 43 0.76 14.01 -6.66
CA MET A 43 1.10 12.69 -6.12
C MET A 43 1.80 12.84 -4.76
N PRO A 44 1.43 12.01 -3.77
CA PRO A 44 2.12 12.01 -2.48
C PRO A 44 3.59 11.64 -2.68
N LEU A 45 4.48 12.23 -1.90
CA LEU A 45 5.87 11.81 -1.87
C LEU A 45 5.99 10.37 -1.34
N PRO A 46 7.04 9.61 -1.73
CA PRO A 46 7.26 8.27 -1.19
C PRO A 46 7.30 8.26 0.34
N PHE A 47 6.51 7.38 0.96
CA PHE A 47 6.43 7.23 2.41
C PHE A 47 6.55 5.75 2.82
N LYS A 48 6.96 5.52 4.07
CA LYS A 48 7.02 4.16 4.62
C LYS A 48 5.59 3.62 4.81
N ARG A 49 5.31 2.46 4.20
CA ARG A 49 3.99 1.79 4.26
C ARG A 49 4.07 0.41 4.91
N SER A 50 3.03 0.01 5.63
CA SER A 50 2.83 -1.37 6.08
C SER A 50 1.68 -1.99 5.32
N VAL A 51 2.01 -2.84 4.36
CA VAL A 51 1.03 -3.61 3.56
C VAL A 51 1.44 -5.07 3.60
N LYS A 52 0.60 -5.92 4.19
CA LYS A 52 0.89 -7.34 4.39
C LYS A 52 -0.23 -8.20 3.82
N PRO A 53 0.07 -9.30 3.11
CA PRO A 53 -0.95 -10.26 2.69
C PRO A 53 -1.79 -10.74 3.87
N ARG A 54 -3.11 -10.84 3.69
CA ARG A 54 -4.02 -11.33 4.74
C ARG A 54 -3.84 -12.81 5.04
N SER A 55 -3.47 -13.61 4.05
CA SER A 55 -3.34 -15.06 4.17
C SER A 55 -1.97 -15.58 3.71
N ALA A 56 -1.61 -16.78 4.17
CA ALA A 56 -0.39 -17.46 3.77
C ALA A 56 -0.39 -17.85 2.28
N LEU A 57 -1.56 -18.22 1.74
CA LEU A 57 -1.73 -18.53 0.32
C LEU A 57 -1.35 -17.33 -0.56
N ILE A 58 -1.93 -16.15 -0.26
CA ILE A 58 -1.65 -14.91 -0.97
C ILE A 58 -0.19 -14.48 -0.79
N ARG A 59 0.39 -14.77 0.38
CA ARG A 59 1.81 -14.49 0.64
C ARG A 59 2.73 -15.31 -0.27
N GLY A 60 2.41 -16.57 -0.54
CA GLY A 60 3.15 -17.43 -1.47
C GLY A 60 3.22 -16.80 -2.85
N THR A 61 2.07 -16.44 -3.42
CA THR A 61 1.98 -15.85 -4.76
C THR A 61 2.72 -14.52 -4.89
N VAL A 62 2.66 -13.64 -3.88
CA VAL A 62 3.33 -12.32 -3.92
C VAL A 62 4.85 -12.43 -3.78
N ASN A 63 5.35 -13.46 -3.10
CA ASN A 63 6.78 -13.68 -2.93
C ASN A 63 7.41 -14.40 -4.13
N GLU A 64 6.65 -15.27 -4.80
CA GLU A 64 7.08 -15.94 -6.04
C GLU A 64 7.40 -14.93 -7.15
N GLU A 65 6.61 -13.85 -7.28
CA GLU A 65 6.88 -12.79 -8.26
C GLU A 65 8.09 -11.91 -7.94
N LYS A 66 8.57 -11.87 -6.69
CA LYS A 66 9.77 -11.08 -6.32
C LYS A 66 11.10 -11.75 -6.71
N HIS A 67 11.04 -13.00 -7.17
CA HIS A 67 12.21 -13.81 -7.55
C HIS A 67 12.32 -14.04 -9.07
N LEU A 68 11.49 -13.36 -9.87
CA LEU A 68 11.61 -13.23 -11.33
C LEU A 68 12.10 -11.82 -11.68
#